data_AF-A0A1A3CAD3-F1
#
_entry.id   AF-A0A1A3CAD3-F1
#
_cell.length_a   1.000
_cell.length_b   1.000
_cell.length_c   1.000
_cell.angle_alpha   90.00
_cell.angle_beta   90.00
_cell.angle_gamma   90.00
#
_symmetry.space_group_name_H-M   'P 1'
#
loop_
_entity.id
_entity.type
_entity.pdbx_description
1 polymer ?
#
loop_
_entity_poly.entity_id
_entity_poly.type
_entity_poly.pdbx_seq_one_letter_code
_entity_poly.pdbx_strand_id
1 'polypeptide(L)'
;VGGTGGHGRGLIGSGGAGGTGGTSNSSNAASGGAGGRAGLIGFGGNGGEGGGGATLSTKGGNGGHGGDAVLIGDGGNGGNPGRGAGGLSGLPGAGGAAGLLFGLPGF
;
A
#
# COMPACT_ATOMS: atom_id res chain seq x y z
N VAL A 1 -9.16 7.57 -3.40
CA VAL A 1 -8.00 6.70 -3.12
C VAL A 1 -7.12 7.36 -2.07
N GLY A 2 -6.41 6.60 -1.26
CA GLY A 2 -5.37 7.16 -0.39
C GLY A 2 -4.22 7.75 -1.20
N GLY A 3 -3.53 8.74 -0.63
CA GLY A 3 -2.40 9.38 -1.31
C GLY A 3 -1.23 8.42 -1.51
N THR A 4 -0.50 8.52 -2.62
CA THR A 4 0.70 7.70 -2.84
C THR A 4 1.85 8.16 -1.96
N GLY A 5 2.62 7.20 -1.44
CA GLY A 5 3.82 7.47 -0.69
C GLY A 5 4.91 8.13 -1.54
N GLY A 6 5.67 9.04 -0.94
CA GLY A 6 6.78 9.72 -1.62
C GLY A 6 7.92 8.77 -1.95
N HIS A 7 8.62 8.99 -3.06
CA HIS A 7 9.78 8.18 -3.42
C HIS A 7 11.03 8.59 -2.65
N GLY A 8 11.80 7.60 -2.19
CA GLY A 8 13.19 7.80 -1.78
C GLY A 8 14.01 8.30 -2.97
N ARG A 9 14.95 9.22 -2.74
CA ARG A 9 15.76 9.83 -3.80
C ARG A 9 17.25 9.71 -3.50
N GLY A 10 18.05 9.62 -4.56
CA GLY A 10 19.50 9.60 -4.47
C GLY A 10 20.05 8.22 -4.06
N LEU A 11 21.25 8.24 -3.48
CA LEU A 11 21.96 7.03 -3.07
C LEU A 11 21.28 6.33 -1.90
N ILE A 12 20.84 7.09 -0.89
CA ILE A 12 20.19 6.57 0.31
C ILE A 12 18.84 7.26 0.48
N GLY A 13 17.77 6.47 0.55
CA GLY A 13 16.44 6.97 0.87
C GLY A 13 15.37 5.89 0.78
N SER A 14 14.54 5.76 1.81
CA SER A 14 13.37 4.90 1.80
C SER A 14 12.18 5.58 1.12
N GLY A 15 11.27 4.78 0.58
CA GLY A 15 9.98 5.26 0.14
C GLY A 15 9.02 5.49 1.32
N GLY A 16 8.18 6.51 1.22
CA GLY A 16 7.13 6.80 2.19
C GLY A 16 5.96 5.84 2.07
N ALA A 17 5.22 5.64 3.17
CA ALA A 17 4.01 4.82 3.15
C ALA A 17 2.90 5.48 2.31
N GLY A 18 2.06 4.64 1.69
CA GLY A 18 0.81 5.07 1.09
C GLY A 18 -0.23 5.45 2.14
N GLY A 19 -1.06 6.44 1.84
CA GLY A 19 -2.15 6.88 2.69
C GLY A 19 -3.32 5.91 2.68
N THR A 20 -4.13 5.92 3.74
CA THR A 20 -5.32 5.08 3.86
C THR A 20 -6.42 5.54 2.90
N GLY A 21 -7.23 4.58 2.45
CA GLY A 21 -8.43 4.85 1.67
C GLY A 21 -9.56 5.43 2.53
N GLY A 22 -10.29 6.40 1.98
CA GLY A 22 -11.49 6.94 2.63
C GLY A 22 -12.65 5.95 2.70
N THR A 23 -13.44 6.04 3.77
CA THR A 23 -14.68 5.27 3.96
C THR A 23 -15.80 5.77 3.04
N SER A 24 -16.80 4.94 2.78
CA SER A 24 -17.99 5.34 2.02
C SER A 24 -19.27 4.71 2.57
N ASN A 25 -20.36 5.50 2.54
CA ASN A 25 -21.70 5.10 2.99
C ASN A 25 -22.66 4.81 1.82
N SER A 26 -22.29 5.18 0.59
CA SER A 26 -23.20 5.12 -0.57
C SER A 26 -22.57 4.45 -1.79
N SER A 27 -21.28 4.17 -1.73
CA SER A 27 -20.52 3.54 -2.81
C SER A 27 -19.43 2.64 -2.22
N ASN A 28 -18.70 1.92 -3.06
CA ASN A 28 -17.52 1.20 -2.59
C ASN A 28 -16.52 2.19 -1.98
N ALA A 29 -15.88 1.77 -0.89
CA ALA A 29 -14.89 2.58 -0.22
C ALA A 29 -13.61 2.69 -1.05
N ALA A 30 -12.84 3.75 -0.81
CA ALA A 30 -11.66 4.03 -1.61
C ALA A 30 -10.52 3.07 -1.28
N SER A 31 -9.73 2.69 -2.29
CA SER A 31 -8.50 1.93 -2.08
C SER A 31 -7.46 2.75 -1.33
N GLY A 32 -6.57 2.06 -0.60
CA GLY A 32 -5.36 2.64 -0.06
C GLY A 32 -4.37 3.08 -1.15
N GLY A 33 -3.51 4.03 -0.81
CA GLY A 33 -2.47 4.53 -1.71
C GLY A 33 -1.30 3.55 -1.82
N ALA A 34 -0.63 3.53 -2.97
CA ALA A 34 0.60 2.76 -3.11
C ALA A 34 1.72 3.35 -2.23
N GLY A 35 2.57 2.48 -1.69
CA GLY A 35 3.81 2.87 -1.04
C GLY A 35 4.84 3.40 -2.04
N GLY A 36 5.72 4.27 -1.56
CA GLY A 36 6.77 4.85 -2.37
C GLY A 36 7.89 3.86 -2.66
N ARG A 37 8.42 3.89 -3.88
CA ARG A 37 9.70 3.25 -4.22
C ARG A 37 10.88 3.87 -3.46
N ALA A 38 11.86 3.06 -3.08
CA ALA A 38 13.12 3.50 -2.49
C ALA A 38 14.08 4.18 -3.49
N GLY A 39 15.12 4.83 -2.97
CA GLY A 39 16.35 5.15 -3.68
C GLY A 39 17.24 3.91 -3.87
N LEU A 40 18.52 4.10 -4.26
CA LEU A 40 19.39 2.95 -4.57
C LEU A 40 19.57 2.01 -3.35
N ILE A 41 19.79 2.61 -2.18
CA ILE A 41 19.84 1.94 -0.88
C ILE A 41 18.67 2.46 -0.04
N GLY A 42 17.74 1.59 0.32
CA GLY A 42 16.59 1.94 1.13
C GLY A 42 15.44 0.96 0.98
N PHE A 43 14.51 1.06 1.91
CA PHE A 43 13.30 0.24 1.96
C PHE A 43 12.18 0.84 1.14
N GLY A 44 11.41 -0.01 0.47
CA GLY A 44 10.14 0.38 -0.10
C GLY A 44 9.14 0.78 0.98
N GLY A 45 8.26 1.74 0.68
CA GLY A 45 7.22 2.17 1.62
C GLY A 45 6.05 1.18 1.64
N ASN A 46 5.40 0.99 2.79
CA ASN A 46 4.21 0.13 2.86
C ASN A 46 3.04 0.75 2.07
N GLY A 47 2.21 -0.09 1.48
CA GLY A 47 0.93 0.32 0.91
C GLY A 47 -0.05 0.74 2.00
N GLY A 48 -0.91 1.70 1.69
CA GLY A 48 -1.95 2.16 2.60
C GLY A 48 -3.11 1.17 2.68
N GLU A 49 -3.82 1.14 3.80
CA GLU A 49 -4.99 0.28 3.97
C GLU A 49 -6.18 0.77 3.11
N GLY A 50 -7.01 -0.16 2.65
CA GLY A 50 -8.29 0.18 2.01
C GLY A 50 -9.31 0.75 2.98
N GLY A 51 -10.16 1.66 2.52
CA GLY A 51 -11.22 2.25 3.34
C GLY A 51 -12.36 1.28 3.64
N GLY A 52 -13.08 1.50 4.75
CA GLY A 52 -14.25 0.69 5.12
C GLY A 52 -15.54 1.07 4.37
N GLY A 53 -16.35 0.08 4.00
CA GLY A 53 -17.71 0.28 3.47
C GLY A 53 -18.74 0.22 4.60
N ALA A 54 -19.55 1.26 4.78
CA ALA A 54 -20.37 1.40 5.99
C ALA A 54 -21.74 0.71 5.94
N THR A 55 -22.19 0.25 4.77
CA THR A 55 -23.50 -0.39 4.59
C THR A 55 -23.37 -1.84 4.12
N LEU A 56 -24.46 -2.60 4.20
CA LEU A 56 -24.52 -4.01 3.76
C LEU A 56 -24.19 -4.18 2.27
N SER A 57 -24.46 -3.17 1.44
CA SER A 57 -24.23 -3.24 -0.01
C SER A 57 -22.90 -2.62 -0.46
N THR A 58 -22.19 -1.90 0.42
CA THR A 58 -20.92 -1.24 0.06
C THR A 58 -19.73 -2.13 0.37
N LYS A 59 -18.90 -2.39 -0.65
CA LYS A 59 -17.63 -3.11 -0.51
C LYS A 59 -16.57 -2.19 0.13
N GLY A 60 -15.70 -2.77 0.96
CA GLY A 60 -14.48 -2.09 1.39
C GLY A 60 -13.49 -1.88 0.23
N GLY A 61 -12.61 -0.89 0.38
CA GLY A 61 -11.58 -0.56 -0.61
C GLY A 61 -10.44 -1.57 -0.60
N ASN A 62 -9.72 -1.70 -1.71
CA ASN A 62 -8.54 -2.55 -1.75
C ASN A 62 -7.39 -1.93 -0.95
N GLY A 63 -6.49 -2.75 -0.43
CA GLY A 63 -5.20 -2.28 0.07
C GLY A 63 -4.32 -1.74 -1.06
N GLY A 64 -3.46 -0.78 -0.74
CA GLY A 64 -2.47 -0.24 -1.67
C GLY A 64 -1.29 -1.19 -1.84
N HIS A 65 -0.62 -1.16 -3.00
CA HIS A 65 0.61 -1.92 -3.21
C HIS A 65 1.75 -1.37 -2.36
N GLY A 66 2.62 -2.25 -1.85
CA GLY A 66 3.90 -1.85 -1.29
C GLY A 66 4.83 -1.27 -2.34
N GLY A 67 5.71 -0.37 -1.94
CA GLY A 67 6.73 0.20 -2.79
C GLY A 67 7.93 -0.73 -2.92
N ASP A 68 8.64 -0.66 -4.05
CA ASP A 68 9.81 -1.51 -4.29
C ASP A 68 11.06 -0.92 -3.63
N ALA A 69 11.96 -1.81 -3.19
CA ALA A 69 13.37 -1.49 -3.05
C ALA A 69 14.07 -1.46 -4.43
N VAL A 70 15.35 -1.07 -4.46
CA VAL A 70 16.12 -0.97 -5.72
C VAL A 70 17.35 -1.86 -5.71
N LEU A 71 18.44 -1.47 -5.06
CA LEU A 71 19.68 -2.25 -5.07
C LEU A 71 19.87 -2.98 -3.75
N ILE A 72 19.70 -2.27 -2.64
CA ILE A 72 19.80 -2.80 -1.28
C ILE A 72 18.61 -2.30 -0.48
N GLY A 73 17.84 -3.23 0.09
CA GLY A 73 16.71 -2.96 0.96
C GLY A 73 15.53 -3.88 0.69
N ASP A 74 14.62 -3.95 1.65
CA ASP A 74 13.39 -4.73 1.55
C ASP A 74 12.28 -3.95 0.83
N GLY A 75 11.44 -4.67 0.10
CA GLY A 75 10.19 -4.12 -0.43
C GLY A 75 9.21 -3.79 0.70
N GLY A 76 8.35 -2.80 0.48
CA GLY A 76 7.29 -2.47 1.42
C GLY A 76 6.15 -3.49 1.36
N ASN A 77 5.45 -3.70 2.46
CA ASN A 77 4.30 -4.60 2.50
C ASN A 77 3.09 -3.98 1.80
N GLY A 78 2.21 -4.82 1.26
CA GLY A 78 0.91 -4.41 0.79
C GLY A 78 0.02 -3.94 1.93
N GLY A 79 -0.92 -3.06 1.61
CA GLY A 79 -1.92 -2.59 2.56
C GLY A 79 -3.00 -3.64 2.83
N ASN A 80 -3.56 -3.61 4.03
CA ASN A 80 -4.72 -4.45 4.36
C ASN A 80 -5.95 -4.03 3.53
N PRO A 81 -6.84 -4.98 3.19
CA PRO A 81 -8.10 -4.64 2.57
C PRO A 81 -9.03 -3.94 3.57
N GLY A 82 -9.79 -2.97 3.06
CA GLY A 82 -10.91 -2.41 3.79
C GLY A 82 -12.07 -3.39 3.88
N ARG A 83 -12.80 -3.38 5.00
CA ARG A 83 -13.94 -4.28 5.25
C ARG A 83 -15.26 -3.55 5.04
N GLY A 84 -16.20 -4.19 4.34
CA GLY A 84 -17.58 -3.74 4.23
C GLY A 84 -18.45 -4.29 5.37
N ALA A 85 -19.45 -3.54 5.81
CA ALA A 85 -20.37 -3.96 6.87
C ALA A 85 -21.16 -5.24 6.51
N GLY A 86 -21.43 -5.46 5.22
CA GLY A 86 -22.04 -6.70 4.71
C GLY A 86 -21.07 -7.86 4.49
N GLY A 87 -19.83 -7.76 4.95
CA GLY A 87 -18.78 -8.77 4.73
C GLY A 87 -18.05 -8.65 3.37
N LEU A 88 -18.48 -7.73 2.51
CA LEU A 88 -17.84 -7.46 1.22
C LEU A 88 -16.51 -6.71 1.43
N SER A 89 -15.41 -7.46 1.48
CA SER A 89 -14.06 -6.91 1.67
C SER A 89 -13.38 -6.54 0.35
N GLY A 90 -12.50 -5.53 0.40
CA GLY A 90 -11.51 -5.29 -0.63
C GLY A 90 -10.50 -6.44 -0.76
N LEU A 91 -9.65 -6.36 -1.78
CA LEU A 91 -8.49 -7.24 -1.93
C LEU A 91 -7.28 -6.67 -1.16
N PRO A 92 -6.43 -7.53 -0.57
CA PRO A 92 -5.16 -7.08 0.00
C PRO A 92 -4.27 -6.47 -1.09
N GLY A 93 -3.44 -5.50 -0.70
CA GLY A 93 -2.37 -5.00 -1.56
C GLY A 93 -1.29 -6.05 -1.73
N ALA A 94 -0.63 -6.07 -2.89
CA ALA A 94 0.59 -6.88 -3.03
C ALA A 94 1.78 -6.15 -2.41
N GLY A 95 2.72 -6.89 -1.80
CA GLY A 95 4.01 -6.36 -1.40
C GLY A 95 4.89 -5.92 -2.59
N GLY A 96 5.86 -5.08 -2.29
CA GLY A 96 6.85 -4.56 -3.24
C GLY A 96 8.05 -5.50 -3.40
N ALA A 97 8.78 -5.32 -4.49
CA ALA A 97 9.97 -6.10 -4.80
C ALA A 97 11.14 -5.79 -3.85
N ALA A 98 11.96 -6.81 -3.61
CA ALA A 98 13.23 -6.70 -2.89
C ALA A 98 14.29 -5.94 -3.70
N GLY A 99 15.33 -5.47 -3.01
CA GLY A 99 16.55 -4.98 -3.63
C GLY A 99 17.27 -6.09 -4.42
N LEU A 100 17.84 -5.71 -5.57
CA LEU A 100 18.49 -6.66 -6.49
C LEU A 100 19.67 -7.42 -5.88
N LEU A 101 20.44 -6.79 -4.98
CA LEU A 101 21.63 -7.39 -4.38
C LEU A 101 21.35 -7.95 -3.00
N PHE A 102 20.59 -7.22 -2.19
CA PHE A 102 20.19 -7.63 -0.84
C PHE A 102 18.82 -7.07 -0.49
N GLY A 103 18.02 -7.90 0.19
CA GLY A 103 16.73 -7.56 0.76
C GLY A 103 15.71 -8.67 0.61
N LEU A 104 14.54 -8.48 1.20
CA LEU A 104 13.38 -9.36 1.11
C LEU A 104 12.22 -8.65 0.39
N PRO A 105 11.37 -9.39 -0.32
CA PRO A 105 10.14 -8.83 -0.85
C PRO A 105 9.18 -8.51 0.30
N GLY A 106 8.35 -7.49 0.10
CA GLY A 106 7.21 -7.24 0.99
C GLY A 106 6.13 -8.30 0.80
N PHE A 107 5.29 -8.46 1.81
CA PHE A 107 4.12 -9.35 1.77
C PHE A 107 2.82 -8.58 1.51
#